data_AF-A0A945J4Z3-F1
#
_entry.id   AF-A0A945J4Z3-F1
#
_cell.length_a   1.000
_cell.length_b   1.000
_cell.length_c   1.000
_cell.angle_alpha   90.00
_cell.angle_beta   90.00
_cell.angle_gamma   90.00
#
_symmetry.space_group_name_H-M   'P 1'
#
loop_
_entity.id
_entity.type
_entity.pdbx_description
1 polymer ?
#
loop_
_entity_poly.entity_id
_entity_poly.type
_entity_poly.pdbx_seq_one_letter_code
_entity_poly.pdbx_strand_id
1 'polypeptide(L)'
;AQSTTLTQLESLYLENENWIHAQGIKAISESKNFSHLRRLVLALNAIGDEGAEYLANSHHLANLHFLNVAGNKLSPKGEDALQKSTALTHLKILEIV
;
A
#
# COMPACT_ATOMS: atom_id res chain seq x y z
N ALA A 1 -5.25 11.03 -2.37
CA ALA A 1 -4.47 10.48 -3.49
C ALA A 1 -4.15 11.51 -4.60
N GLN A 2 -4.95 12.56 -4.83
CA GLN A 2 -4.71 13.52 -5.94
C GLN A 2 -4.40 14.95 -5.45
N SER A 3 -3.73 15.07 -4.29
CA SER A 3 -3.45 16.40 -3.70
C SER A 3 -2.53 17.22 -4.61
N THR A 4 -2.87 18.47 -4.88
CA THR A 4 -2.00 19.40 -5.63
C THR A 4 -0.91 20.03 -4.76
N THR A 5 -0.98 19.87 -3.43
CA THR A 5 -0.06 20.48 -2.47
C THR A 5 0.81 19.44 -1.75
N LEU A 6 0.24 18.28 -1.41
CA LEU A 6 0.95 17.17 -0.74
C LEU A 6 1.55 16.21 -1.77
N THR A 7 2.48 16.71 -2.59
CA THR A 7 3.09 15.96 -3.72
C THR A 7 4.42 15.29 -3.37
N GLN A 8 4.97 15.57 -2.18
CA GLN A 8 6.29 15.13 -1.73
C GLN A 8 6.22 14.35 -0.40
N LEU A 9 5.11 13.65 -0.16
CA LEU A 9 4.97 12.86 1.06
C LEU A 9 5.92 11.67 1.04
N GLU A 10 6.72 11.54 2.09
CA GLU A 10 7.59 10.37 2.28
C GLU A 10 6.97 9.31 3.20
N SER A 11 6.08 9.71 4.09
CA SER A 11 5.41 8.81 5.04
C SER A 11 3.92 9.11 5.09
N LEU A 12 3.11 8.05 5.00
CA LEU A 12 1.67 8.11 5.07
C LEU A 12 1.15 7.04 6.01
N TYR A 13 0.40 7.49 7.02
CA TYR A 13 -0.23 6.64 8.03
C TYR A 13 -1.73 6.73 7.89
N LEU A 14 -2.37 5.60 7.63
CA LEU A 14 -3.81 5.46 7.41
C LEU A 14 -4.33 4.22 8.15
N GLU A 15 -3.94 4.05 9.41
CA GLU A 15 -4.28 2.92 10.26
C GLU A 15 -5.53 3.14 11.14
N ASN A 16 -5.98 2.08 11.82
CA ASN A 16 -7.08 2.07 12.80
C ASN A 16 -8.47 2.33 12.23
N GLU A 17 -8.99 1.35 11.49
CA GLU A 17 -10.39 1.34 11.05
C GLU A 17 -10.79 2.63 10.30
N ASN A 18 -9.94 3.12 9.40
CA ASN A 18 -10.33 4.17 8.46
C ASN A 18 -11.28 3.67 7.36
N TRP A 19 -11.68 2.39 7.44
CA TRP A 19 -12.55 1.69 6.50
C TRP A 19 -12.06 1.85 5.06
N ILE A 20 -10.74 1.85 4.87
CA ILE A 20 -10.14 1.82 3.55
C ILE A 20 -10.32 0.41 2.99
N HIS A 21 -11.03 0.31 1.88
CA HIS A 21 -11.27 -0.95 1.16
C HIS A 21 -10.41 -1.00 -0.10
N ALA A 22 -10.56 -2.06 -0.91
CA ALA A 22 -9.78 -2.26 -2.13
C ALA A 22 -9.76 -1.04 -3.06
N GLN A 23 -10.87 -0.32 -3.22
CA GLN A 23 -10.97 0.87 -4.09
C GLN A 23 -10.17 2.06 -3.55
N GLY A 24 -10.10 2.22 -2.23
CA GLY A 24 -9.25 3.24 -1.61
C GLY A 24 -7.77 2.94 -1.85
N ILE A 25 -7.40 1.66 -1.77
CA ILE A 25 -6.05 1.20 -2.11
C ILE A 25 -5.74 1.39 -3.59
N LYS A 26 -6.69 1.10 -4.48
CA LYS A 26 -6.55 1.38 -5.91
C LYS A 26 -6.17 2.84 -6.15
N ALA A 27 -6.87 3.78 -5.50
CA ALA A 27 -6.56 5.20 -5.62
C ALA A 27 -5.18 5.58 -5.06
N ILE A 28 -4.71 4.91 -4.00
CA ILE A 28 -3.36 5.08 -3.47
C ILE A 28 -2.33 4.54 -4.47
N SER A 29 -2.53 3.31 -4.97
CA SER A 29 -1.66 2.63 -5.94
C SER A 29 -1.53 3.34 -7.28
N GLU A 30 -2.58 4.04 -7.73
CA GLU A 30 -2.57 4.80 -8.99
C GLU A 30 -2.07 6.25 -8.83
N SER A 31 -1.76 6.69 -7.60
CA SER A 31 -1.34 8.07 -7.36
C SER A 31 0.12 8.31 -7.72
N LYS A 32 0.35 9.16 -8.74
CA LYS A 32 1.69 9.66 -9.09
C LYS A 32 2.36 10.46 -7.97
N ASN A 33 1.58 11.04 -7.07
CA ASN A 33 2.07 11.86 -5.96
C ASN A 33 2.72 11.03 -4.85
N PHE A 34 2.54 9.71 -4.85
CA PHE A 34 3.17 8.82 -3.88
C PHE A 34 4.45 8.17 -4.41
N SER A 35 4.99 8.68 -5.53
CA SER A 35 6.30 8.29 -6.06
C SER A 35 7.47 8.55 -5.11
N HIS A 36 7.32 9.45 -4.14
CA HIS A 36 8.32 9.73 -3.10
C HIS A 36 8.05 8.99 -1.78
N LEU A 37 6.98 8.20 -1.70
CA LEU A 37 6.60 7.52 -0.47
C LEU A 37 7.60 6.42 -0.13
N ARG A 38 8.13 6.46 1.09
CA ARG A 38 9.05 5.47 1.66
C ARG A 38 8.38 4.59 2.70
N ARG A 39 7.33 5.09 3.36
CA ARG A 39 6.58 4.39 4.39
C ARG A 39 5.08 4.51 4.16
N LEU A 40 4.41 3.38 4.10
CA LEU A 40 2.95 3.28 4.04
C LEU A 40 2.45 2.37 5.15
N VAL A 41 1.60 2.89 6.03
CA VAL A 41 0.95 2.13 7.10
C VAL A 41 -0.55 2.10 6.84
N LEU A 42 -1.08 0.91 6.63
CA LEU A 42 -2.48 0.63 6.33
C LEU A 42 -3.08 -0.35 7.35
N ALA A 43 -2.42 -0.59 8.48
CA ALA A 43 -2.83 -1.57 9.46
C ALA A 43 -4.30 -1.40 9.89
N LEU A 44 -4.98 -2.52 10.16
CA LEU A 44 -6.36 -2.55 10.66
C LEU A 44 -7.37 -1.83 9.73
N ASN A 45 -7.32 -2.11 8.43
CA ASN A 45 -8.37 -1.75 7.48
C ASN A 45 -9.02 -3.02 6.88
N ALA A 46 -9.70 -2.91 5.73
CA ALA A 46 -10.38 -4.02 5.08
C ALA A 46 -10.03 -4.08 3.59
N ILE A 47 -8.73 -3.99 3.25
CA ILE A 47 -8.30 -3.88 1.85
C ILE A 47 -8.51 -5.17 1.06
N GLY A 48 -8.45 -6.33 1.71
CA GLY A 48 -8.61 -7.64 1.08
C GLY A 48 -7.58 -7.97 -0.01
N ASP A 49 -7.72 -9.14 -0.61
CA ASP A 49 -6.80 -9.62 -1.66
C ASP A 49 -6.73 -8.69 -2.88
N GLU A 50 -7.87 -8.10 -3.27
CA GLU A 50 -7.92 -7.15 -4.38
C GLU A 50 -7.08 -5.89 -4.08
N GLY A 51 -7.16 -5.37 -2.85
CA GLY A 51 -6.31 -4.26 -2.41
C GLY A 51 -4.82 -4.63 -2.41
N ALA A 52 -4.49 -5.84 -1.94
CA ALA A 52 -3.12 -6.34 -2.00
C ALA A 52 -2.59 -6.45 -3.45
N GLU A 53 -3.41 -6.92 -4.39
CA GLU A 53 -3.04 -6.94 -5.81
C GLU A 53 -2.79 -5.53 -6.38
N TYR A 54 -3.59 -4.53 -6.00
CA TYR A 54 -3.34 -3.15 -6.40
C TYR A 54 -2.02 -2.60 -5.84
N LEU A 55 -1.68 -2.90 -4.58
CA LEU A 55 -0.39 -2.51 -3.99
C LEU A 55 0.77 -3.21 -4.69
N ALA A 56 0.66 -4.52 -4.87
CA ALA A 56 1.69 -5.35 -5.47
C ALA A 56 2.05 -4.96 -6.92
N ASN A 57 1.13 -4.33 -7.65
CA ASN A 57 1.34 -3.90 -9.04
C ASN A 57 1.61 -2.39 -9.20
N SER A 58 1.68 -1.63 -8.10
CA SER A 58 1.87 -0.18 -8.17
C SER A 58 3.33 0.19 -8.43
N HIS A 59 3.61 0.64 -9.65
CA HIS A 59 4.91 1.23 -10.00
C HIS A 59 5.10 2.63 -9.40
N HIS A 60 4.02 3.28 -8.98
CA HIS A 60 4.09 4.55 -8.27
C HIS A 60 4.56 4.39 -6.82
N LEU A 61 4.48 3.19 -6.26
CA LEU A 61 4.98 2.88 -4.92
C LEU A 61 6.36 2.19 -4.95
N ALA A 62 7.06 2.20 -6.08
CA ALA A 62 8.35 1.51 -6.25
C ALA A 62 9.46 1.98 -5.28
N ASN A 63 9.32 3.17 -4.67
CA ASN A 63 10.26 3.72 -3.68
C ASN A 63 9.88 3.39 -2.22
N LEU A 64 8.82 2.60 -1.99
CA LEU A 64 8.47 2.14 -0.65
C LEU A 64 9.59 1.28 -0.09
N HIS A 65 9.96 1.57 1.15
CA HIS A 65 10.91 0.80 1.95
C HIS A 65 10.20 -0.01 3.04
N PHE A 66 9.04 0.49 3.49
CA PHE A 66 8.24 -0.12 4.54
C PHE A 66 6.76 -0.09 4.14
N LEU A 67 6.13 -1.27 4.20
CA LEU A 67 4.69 -1.44 4.01
C LEU A 67 4.14 -2.28 5.17
N ASN A 68 3.16 -1.73 5.90
CA ASN A 68 2.38 -2.47 6.87
C ASN A 68 0.92 -2.57 6.41
N VAL A 69 0.47 -3.81 6.24
CA VAL A 69 -0.91 -4.19 5.92
C VAL A 69 -1.47 -5.21 6.93
N ALA A 70 -0.92 -5.25 8.14
CA ALA A 70 -1.42 -6.11 9.22
C ALA A 70 -2.92 -5.91 9.46
N GLY A 71 -3.64 -7.00 9.74
CA GLY A 71 -5.08 -6.96 10.04
C GLY A 71 -5.98 -6.47 8.89
N ASN A 72 -5.60 -6.66 7.62
CA ASN A 72 -6.35 -6.19 6.46
C ASN A 72 -7.24 -7.23 5.74
N LYS A 73 -7.54 -8.35 6.41
CA LYS A 73 -8.33 -9.47 5.85
C LYS A 73 -7.73 -10.03 4.56
N LEU A 74 -6.40 -10.12 4.49
CA LEU A 74 -5.71 -10.80 3.40
C LEU A 74 -5.85 -12.31 3.57
N SER A 75 -6.07 -13.01 2.46
CA SER A 75 -5.89 -14.45 2.38
C SER A 75 -4.44 -14.75 1.95
N PRO A 76 -4.02 -16.03 1.95
CA PRO A 76 -2.72 -16.41 1.39
C PRO A 76 -2.49 -15.91 -0.04
N LYS A 77 -3.55 -15.72 -0.83
CA LYS A 77 -3.45 -15.15 -2.19
C LYS A 77 -2.98 -13.69 -2.16
N GLY A 78 -3.58 -12.86 -1.31
CA GLY A 78 -3.19 -11.45 -1.16
C GLY A 78 -1.78 -11.30 -0.58
N GLU A 79 -1.44 -12.12 0.40
CA GLU A 79 -0.08 -12.16 0.95
C GLU A 79 0.96 -12.55 -0.11
N ASP A 80 0.67 -13.57 -0.93
CA ASP A 80 1.55 -14.03 -2.01
C ASP A 80 1.76 -12.93 -3.07
N ALA A 81 0.70 -12.19 -3.42
CA ALA A 81 0.78 -11.08 -4.35
C ALA A 81 1.76 -10.01 -3.86
N LEU A 82 1.70 -9.63 -2.58
CA LEU A 82 2.61 -8.64 -2.00
C LEU A 82 4.04 -9.17 -1.92
N GLN A 83 4.23 -10.41 -1.47
CA GLN A 83 5.56 -11.03 -1.31
C GLN A 83 6.27 -11.23 -2.65
N LYS A 84 5.53 -11.47 -3.73
CA LYS A 84 6.06 -11.68 -5.08
C LYS A 84 6.01 -10.43 -5.95
N SER A 85 5.68 -9.27 -5.38
CA SER A 85 5.60 -8.02 -6.14
C SER A 85 6.92 -7.71 -6.84
N THR A 86 6.86 -7.53 -8.16
CA THR A 86 7.96 -7.03 -8.97
C THR A 86 7.93 -5.50 -9.13
N ALA A 87 6.87 -4.84 -8.68
CA ALA A 87 6.72 -3.39 -8.76
C ALA A 87 7.28 -2.68 -7.51
N LEU A 88 7.17 -3.30 -6.32
CA LEU A 88 7.67 -2.77 -5.04
C LEU A 88 9.18 -3.06 -4.87
N THR A 89 9.98 -2.64 -5.85
CA THR A 89 11.38 -3.05 -6.02
C THR A 89 12.33 -2.63 -4.90
N HIS A 90 11.99 -1.61 -4.11
CA HIS A 90 12.81 -1.14 -2.98
C HIS A 90 12.26 -1.54 -1.61
N LEU A 91 11.21 -2.37 -1.56
CA LEU A 91 10.58 -2.77 -0.31
C LEU A 91 11.55 -3.60 0.53
N LYS A 92 11.81 -3.15 1.76
CA LYS A 92 12.72 -3.83 2.69
C LYS A 92 11.97 -4.54 3.80
N ILE A 93 10.84 -3.98 4.21
CA ILE A 93 10.02 -4.49 5.31
C ILE A 93 8.58 -4.56 4.84
N LEU A 94 8.01 -5.77 4.91
CA LEU A 94 6.60 -6.06 4.69
C LEU A 94 6.02 -6.69 5.96
N GLU A 95 5.03 -6.04 6.54
CA GLU A 95 4.29 -6.53 7.71
C GLU A 95 2.86 -6.90 7.30
N ILE A 96 2.49 -8.18 7.46
CA ILE A 96 1.24 -8.78 6.97
C ILE A 96 0.38 -9.44 8.07
N VAL A 97 0.90 -9.57 9.29
CA VAL A 97 0.24 -10.16 10.47
C VAL A 97 -0.09 -9.12 11.52
#